data_AF-A0A7D9D6U7-F1
#
_entry.id   AF-A0A7D9D6U7-F1
#
_cell.length_a   1.000
_cell.length_b   1.000
_cell.length_c   1.000
_cell.angle_alpha   90.00
_cell.angle_beta   90.00
_cell.angle_gamma   90.00
#
_symmetry.space_group_name_H-M   'P 1'
#
loop_
_entity.id
_entity.type
_entity.pdbx_description
1 polymer ?
#
loop_
_entity_poly.entity_id
_entity_poly.type
_entity_poly.pdbx_seq_one_letter_code
_entity_poly.pdbx_strand_id
1 'polypeptide(L)' 'FRLNGTVLMAKVVSQRIDCVMECATEPCCRSINYKKSMVLENESNCEMLHNLVYNVSEKELKENSTYDYVYLFNPKK' A
#
# COMPACT_ATOMS: atom_id res chain seq x y z
N PHE A 1 -1.71 -9.52 -5.45
CA PHE A 1 -1.29 -9.92 -4.10
C PHE A 1 -1.45 -8.72 -3.17
N ARG A 2 -1.62 -8.95 -1.87
CA ARG A 2 -1.72 -7.91 -0.85
C ARG A 2 -0.67 -8.13 0.23
N LEU A 3 -0.02 -7.05 0.68
CA LEU A 3 0.90 -7.10 1.81
C LEU A 3 0.14 -7.33 3.12
N ASN A 4 0.62 -8.28 3.90
CA ASN A 4 0.14 -8.62 5.22
C ASN A 4 0.98 -7.90 6.29
N GLY A 5 0.96 -6.57 6.25
CA GLY A 5 1.63 -5.71 7.22
C GLY A 5 0.64 -4.81 7.96
N THR A 6 1.15 -4.07 8.95
CA THR A 6 0.37 -3.06 9.67
C THR A 6 0.06 -1.88 8.74
N VAL A 7 -1.24 -1.60 8.60
CA VAL A 7 -1.72 -0.41 7.89
C VAL A 7 -1.55 0.80 8.80
N LEU A 8 -0.76 1.76 8.34
CA LEU A 8 -0.55 3.07 8.97
C LEU A 8 -1.78 3.96 8.86
N MET A 9 -2.25 4.08 7.62
CA MET A 9 -3.28 5.01 7.24
C MET A 9 -3.95 4.48 5.98
N ALA A 10 -5.23 4.78 5.85
CA ALA A 10 -6.00 4.43 4.66
C ALA A 10 -6.65 5.68 4.07
N LYS A 11 -6.61 5.80 2.74
CA LYS A 11 -7.16 6.95 2.00
C LYS A 11 -7.98 6.48 0.81
N VAL A 12 -8.90 7.35 0.39
CA VAL A 12 -9.56 7.25 -0.91
C VAL A 12 -8.77 8.11 -1.89
N VAL A 13 -8.29 7.49 -2.96
CA VAL A 13 -7.53 8.17 -4.02
C VAL A 13 -8.11 7.83 -5.39
N SER A 14 -7.82 8.64 -6.41
CA SER A 14 -8.35 8.40 -7.76
C SER A 14 -7.62 7.27 -8.48
N GLN A 15 -6.30 7.22 -8.34
CA GLN A 15 -5.45 6.28 -9.05
C GLN A 15 -4.38 5.69 -8.13
N ARG A 16 -3.79 4.56 -8.55
CA ARG A 16 -2.68 3.92 -7.83
C ARG A 16 -1.50 4.88 -7.62
N ILE A 17 -1.20 5.72 -8.60
CA ILE A 17 -0.07 6.67 -8.50
C ILE A 17 -0.31 7.70 -7.41
N ASP A 18 -1.55 8.13 -7.19
CA ASP A 18 -1.89 9.06 -6.11
C ASP A 18 -1.60 8.42 -4.75
N CYS A 19 -1.93 7.14 -4.56
CA CYS A 19 -1.58 6.39 -3.34
C CYS A 19 -0.06 6.34 -3.11
N VAL A 20 0.72 6.16 -4.17
CA VAL A 20 2.19 6.16 -4.08
C VAL A 20 2.71 7.55 -3.68
N MET A 21 2.16 8.61 -4.26
CA MET A 21 2.56 9.99 -3.94
C MET A 21 2.22 10.35 -2.49
N GLU A 22 1.03 9.99 -2.01
CA GLU A 22 0.62 10.15 -0.61
C GLU A 22 1.60 9.43 0.32
N CYS A 23 1.92 8.16 0.03
CA CYS A 23 2.91 7.39 0.78
C CYS A 23 4.30 8.04 0.74
N ALA A 24 4.73 8.60 -0.40
CA ALA A 24 6.03 9.24 -0.51
C ALA A 24 6.15 10.53 0.32
N THR A 25 5.02 11.15 0.66
CA THR A 25 4.96 12.33 1.55
C THR A 25 4.80 11.98 3.02
N GLU A 26 4.37 10.76 3.33
CA GLU A 26 4.18 10.27 4.70
C GLU A 26 5.52 9.70 5.23
N PRO A 27 6.17 10.32 6.24
CA PRO A 27 7.54 9.96 6.69
C PRO A 27 7.75 8.48 7.04
N CYS A 28 6.65 7.86 7.47
CA CYS A 28 6.61 6.50 7.97
C CYS A 28 6.20 5.47 6.91
N CYS A 29 5.67 5.91 5.76
CA CYS A 29 5.19 5.01 4.73
C CYS A 29 6.34 4.47 3.87
N ARG A 30 6.36 3.15 3.69
CA ARG A 30 7.40 2.41 2.97
C ARG A 30 6.83 1.50 1.89
N SER A 31 5.54 1.18 1.97
CA SER A 31 4.82 0.41 0.96
C SER A 31 3.34 0.75 0.97
N ILE A 32 2.64 0.38 -0.10
CA ILE A 32 1.20 0.52 -0.22
C ILE A 32 0.52 -0.78 -0.66
N ASN A 33 -0.72 -0.96 -0.26
CA ASN A 33 -1.68 -1.82 -0.97
C ASN A 33 -2.69 -0.93 -1.69
N TYR A 34 -2.91 -1.19 -2.97
CA TYR A 34 -3.91 -0.50 -3.78
C TYR A 34 -5.02 -1.45 -4.22
N LYS A 35 -6.27 -1.14 -3.88
CA LYS A 35 -7.45 -1.92 -4.27
C LYS A 35 -7.89 -1.50 -5.68
N LYS A 36 -7.87 -2.45 -6.63
CA LYS A 36 -8.21 -2.24 -8.05
C LYS A 36 -9.72 -2.21 -8.33
N SER A 37 -10.51 -2.90 -7.51
CA SER A 37 -11.96 -3.03 -7.71
C SER A 37 -12.72 -1.77 -7.29
N MET A 38 -13.95 -1.63 -7.78
CA MET A 38 -14.89 -0.57 -7.35
C MET A 38 -14.92 -0.52 -5.82
N VAL A 39 -14.56 0.66 -5.33
CA VAL A 39 -14.62 1.03 -3.93
C VAL A 39 -16.11 1.22 -3.62
N LEU A 40 -16.66 0.40 -2.73
CA LEU A 40 -17.97 0.70 -2.17
C LEU A 40 -17.89 2.08 -1.50
N GLU A 41 -18.98 2.85 -1.50
CA GLU A 41 -19.01 4.11 -0.75
C GLU A 41 -18.55 3.82 0.70
N ASN A 42 -17.52 4.54 1.15
CA ASN A 42 -16.85 4.43 2.45
C ASN A 42 -15.70 3.42 2.59
N GLU A 43 -15.30 2.71 1.54
CA GLU A 43 -14.05 1.94 1.58
C GLU A 43 -12.85 2.79 1.13
N SER A 44 -11.67 2.51 1.67
CA SER A 44 -10.42 3.08 1.18
C SER A 44 -9.82 2.15 0.11
N ASN A 45 -9.24 2.74 -0.93
CA ASN A 45 -8.51 1.98 -1.96
C ASN A 45 -7.00 2.12 -1.87
N CYS A 46 -6.51 2.92 -0.93
CA CYS A 46 -5.10 3.11 -0.65
C CYS A 46 -4.82 2.78 0.82
N GLU A 47 -4.08 1.70 1.08
CA GLU A 47 -3.53 1.40 2.40
C GLU A 47 -2.04 1.72 2.38
N MET A 48 -1.57 2.56 3.30
CA MET A 48 -0.16 2.90 3.49
C MET A 48 0.41 2.04 4.61
N LEU A 49 1.63 1.52 4.45
CA LEU A 49 2.24 0.58 5.38
C LEU A 49 3.68 0.98 5.74
N HIS A 50 4.07 0.70 6.98
CA HIS A 50 5.43 0.91 7.49
C HIS A 50 6.48 -0.05 6.89
N ASN A 51 6.05 -1.21 6.35
CA ASN A 51 6.94 -2.37 6.30
C ASN A 51 8.07 -2.22 5.27
N LEU A 52 9.31 -2.19 5.79
CA LEU A 52 10.57 -2.36 5.07
C LEU A 52 10.89 -3.84 5.05
N VAL A 53 10.56 -4.55 3.98
CA VAL A 53 11.13 -5.89 3.82
C VAL A 53 11.75 -6.02 2.44
N TYR A 54 13.03 -5.63 2.39
CA TYR A 54 13.95 -5.97 1.29
C TYR A 54 14.07 -7.48 1.05
N ASN A 55 13.66 -8.30 2.03
CA ASN A 55 13.52 -9.74 1.93
C ASN A 55 12.05 -10.11 2.04
N VAL A 56 11.30 -9.93 0.96
CA VAL A 56 9.92 -10.42 0.83
C VAL A 56 9.93 -11.93 1.04
N SER A 57 9.92 -12.38 2.30
CA SER A 57 9.62 -13.76 2.60
C SER A 57 8.16 -13.94 2.21
N GLU A 58 7.85 -14.99 1.48
CA GLU A 58 6.50 -15.33 1.00
C GLU A 58 5.42 -15.25 2.10
N LYS A 59 5.81 -15.26 3.38
CA LYS A 59 4.93 -15.10 4.54
C LYS A 59 4.19 -13.76 4.61
N GLU A 60 4.69 -12.70 3.98
CA GLU A 60 4.04 -11.37 4.02
C GLU A 60 3.17 -11.07 2.80
N LEU A 61 3.27 -11.84 1.72
CA LEU A 61 2.42 -11.69 0.54
C LEU A 61 1.25 -12.66 0.64
N LYS A 62 0.05 -12.11 0.75
CA LYS A 62 -1.18 -12.90 0.63
C LYS A 62 -1.68 -12.84 -0.81
N GLU A 63 -2.02 -14.00 -1.36
CA GLU A 63 -2.70 -14.06 -2.63
C GLU A 63 -4.02 -13.30 -2.54
N ASN A 64 -4.15 -12.28 -3.37
CA ASN A 64 -5.34 -11.46 -3.47
C ASN A 64 -5.28 -10.71 -4.80
N SER A 65 -6.12 -11.09 -5.75
CA SER A 65 -6.14 -10.53 -7.10
C SER A 65 -6.76 -9.13 -7.15
N THR A 66 -7.55 -8.76 -6.14
CA THR A 66 -8.20 -7.43 -6.06
C THR A 66 -7.24 -6.32 -5.65
N TYR A 67 -6.06 -6.68 -5.13
CA TYR A 67 -5.03 -5.75 -4.72
C TYR A 67 -3.77 -5.84 -5.59
N ASP A 68 -3.18 -4.68 -5.79
CA ASP A 68 -1.76 -4.52 -6.12
C ASP A 68 -1.02 -4.05 -4.88
N TYR A 69 0.30 -4.25 -4.86
CA TYR A 69 1.18 -3.70 -3.84
C TYR A 69 2.36 -3.00 -4.50
N VAL A 70 2.92 -2.00 -3.82
CA VAL A 70 4.10 -1.27 -4.27
C VAL A 70 5.01 -1.01 -3.08
N TYR A 71 6.31 -1.21 -3.26
CA TYR A 71 7.34 -0.78 -2.31
C TYR A 71 7.98 0.51 -2.81
N LEU A 72 8.26 1.43 -1.88
CA LEU A 72 9.03 2.62 -2.19
C LEU A 72 10.51 2.32 -1.93
N PHE A 73 11.34 2.39 -2.98
CA PHE A 73 12.79 2.35 -2.84
C PHE A 73 13.32 3.72 -2.47
N ASN A 74 14.22 3.77 -1.47
CA ASN A 74 14.77 5.00 -0.90
C ASN A 74 13.72 6.08 -0.54
N PRO A 75 12.71 5.76 0.30
CA PRO A 75 11.72 6.76 0.70
C PRO A 75 12.42 7.87 1.49
N LYS A 76 12.01 9.13 1.24
CA LYS A 76 12.54 10.29 1.97
C LYS A 76 12.43 10.01 3.48
N LYS A 77 13.53 10.26 4.21
CA LYS A 77 13.58 10.14 5.67
C LYS A 77 13.05 11.41 6.30
#